data_AF-A0A6G1YVY6-F1
#
_entry.id   AF-A0A6G1YVY6-F1
#
_cell.length_a   1.000
_cell.length_b   1.000
_cell.length_c   1.000
_cell.angle_alpha   90.00
_cell.angle_beta   90.00
_cell.angle_gamma   90.00
#
_symmetry.space_group_name_H-M   'P 1'
#
loop_
_entity.id
_entity.type
_entity.pdbx_description
1 polymer ?
#
loop_
_entity_poly.entity_id
_entity_poly.type
_entity_poly.pdbx_seq_one_letter_code
_entity_poly.pdbx_strand_id
1 'polypeptide(L)'
;MTKQVADGIITYSKSWHPNEGILILKGRSKKQQIIIEGLVIPPFSTHGPYYSGFPSYDLPFDLSYVGTAHSHPGGSNKPSLEDLNNYYGIISIIINYPYEYNTIGAFDRNGVAMDLEFVDVI
;
A
#
# COMPACT_ATOMS: atom_id res chain seq x y z
N MET A 1 4.44 -9.67 -5.20
CA MET A 1 5.20 -8.55 -4.59
C MET A 1 6.55 -9.07 -4.13
N THR A 2 7.64 -8.31 -4.24
CA THR A 2 8.93 -8.78 -3.73
C THR A 2 8.96 -8.77 -2.19
N LYS A 3 9.70 -9.69 -1.56
CA LYS A 3 9.86 -9.68 -0.10
C LYS A 3 10.48 -8.38 0.42
N GLN A 4 11.42 -7.81 -0.32
CA GLN A 4 12.00 -6.50 0.00
C GLN A 4 10.94 -5.39 0.11
N VAL A 5 9.94 -5.38 -0.79
CA VAL A 5 8.82 -4.42 -0.70
C VAL A 5 7.95 -4.72 0.51
N ALA A 6 7.64 -6.00 0.77
CA ALA A 6 6.86 -6.39 1.94
C ALA A 6 7.54 -5.97 3.27
N ASP A 7 8.84 -6.24 3.40
CA ASP A 7 9.65 -5.83 4.55
C ASP A 7 9.69 -4.31 4.71
N GLY A 8 9.77 -3.59 3.59
CA GLY A 8 9.71 -2.13 3.58
C GLY A 8 8.38 -1.59 4.09
N ILE A 9 7.25 -2.16 3.63
CA ILE A 9 5.91 -1.82 4.11
C ILE A 9 5.81 -2.10 5.62
N ILE A 10 6.19 -3.31 6.06
CA ILE A 10 6.16 -3.70 7.49
C ILE A 10 6.96 -2.72 8.35
N THR A 11 8.20 -2.43 7.96
CA THR A 11 9.10 -1.54 8.70
C THR A 11 8.52 -0.13 8.78
N TYR A 12 7.99 0.37 7.66
CA TYR A 12 7.39 1.70 7.61
C TYR A 12 6.14 1.79 8.49
N SER A 13 5.25 0.80 8.44
CA SER A 13 4.05 0.75 9.28
C SER A 13 4.39 0.70 10.77
N LYS A 14 5.39 -0.09 11.17
CA LYS A 14 5.89 -0.14 12.56
C LYS A 14 6.44 1.21 13.01
N SER A 15 7.09 1.98 12.13
CA SER A 15 7.64 3.30 12.43
C SER A 15 6.59 4.41 12.59
N TRP A 16 5.42 4.25 11.97
CA TRP A 16 4.34 5.24 12.00
C TRP A 16 3.27 4.95 13.05
N HIS A 17 3.23 3.74 13.62
CA HIS A 17 2.28 3.39 14.67
C HIS A 17 2.33 4.39 15.86
N PRO A 18 1.18 4.87 16.37
CA PRO A 18 -0.18 4.43 16.10
C PRO A 18 -0.89 5.19 14.97
N ASN A 19 -0.17 5.97 14.16
CA ASN A 19 -0.73 6.62 12.98
C ASN A 19 -0.67 5.70 11.75
N GLU A 20 -1.49 6.01 10.77
CA GLU A 20 -1.42 5.38 9.46
C GLU A 20 -0.25 5.96 8.64
N GLY A 21 0.63 5.08 8.16
CA GLY A 21 1.62 5.40 7.14
C GLY A 21 1.05 5.13 5.75
N ILE A 22 1.38 5.96 4.76
CA ILE A 22 1.08 5.74 3.35
C ILE A 22 2.37 5.77 2.49
N LEU A 23 2.41 4.90 1.49
CA LEU A 23 3.46 4.72 0.49
C LEU A 23 2.84 4.56 -0.90
N ILE A 24 3.61 4.86 -1.93
CA ILE A 24 3.28 4.57 -3.33
C ILE A 24 4.01 3.30 -3.75
N LEU A 25 3.28 2.44 -4.46
CA LEU A 25 3.79 1.19 -5.01
C LEU A 25 4.35 1.42 -6.41
N LYS A 26 5.61 1.05 -6.61
CA LYS A 26 6.25 1.00 -7.93
C LYS A 26 6.24 -0.42 -8.48
N GLY A 27 5.92 -0.54 -9.76
CA GLY A 27 5.83 -1.82 -10.40
C GLY A 27 5.34 -1.74 -11.84
N ARG A 28 4.76 -2.85 -12.29
CA ARG A 28 4.29 -3.02 -13.66
C ARG A 28 3.10 -3.95 -13.69
N SER A 29 2.11 -3.59 -14.51
CA SER A 29 0.99 -4.46 -14.83
C SER A 29 1.26 -5.19 -16.14
N LYS A 30 1.20 -6.53 -16.14
CA LYS A 30 1.24 -7.34 -17.36
C LYS A 30 0.12 -8.37 -17.33
N LYS A 31 -0.74 -8.34 -18.35
CA LYS A 31 -1.92 -9.22 -18.47
C LYS A 31 -2.86 -9.06 -17.26
N GLN A 32 -2.87 -10.05 -16.36
CA GLN A 32 -3.70 -10.12 -15.16
C GLN A 32 -2.85 -10.18 -13.87
N GLN A 33 -1.57 -9.82 -13.97
CA GLN A 33 -0.64 -9.83 -12.84
C GLN A 33 -0.05 -8.44 -12.64
N ILE A 34 0.01 -8.04 -11.37
CA ILE A 34 0.66 -6.81 -10.92
C ILE A 34 1.93 -7.22 -10.20
N ILE A 35 3.07 -6.78 -10.72
CA ILE A 35 4.37 -7.05 -10.13
C ILE A 35 4.82 -5.76 -9.43
N ILE A 36 4.98 -5.83 -8.11
CA ILE A 36 5.37 -4.71 -7.25
C ILE A 36 6.82 -4.95 -6.80
N GLU A 37 7.69 -4.01 -7.16
CA GLU A 37 9.16 -4.13 -7.05
C GLU A 37 9.80 -2.93 -6.33
N GLY A 38 9.03 -1.89 -5.99
CA GLY A 38 9.57 -0.74 -5.26
C GLY A 38 8.53 0.06 -4.48
N LEU A 39 9.02 0.97 -3.65
CA LEU A 39 8.26 1.86 -2.78
C LEU A 39 8.74 3.30 -2.95
N VAL A 40 7.81 4.24 -2.84
CA VAL A 40 8.10 5.69 -2.79
C VAL A 40 7.33 6.30 -1.63
N ILE A 41 7.98 7.20 -0.89
CA ILE A 41 7.30 8.04 0.09
C ILE A 41 6.64 9.20 -0.68
N PRO A 42 5.31 9.34 -0.64
CA PRO A 42 4.64 10.42 -1.35
C PRO A 42 5.07 11.79 -0.79
N PRO A 43 5.19 12.83 -1.65
CA PRO A 43 5.43 14.19 -1.17
C PRO A 43 4.23 14.69 -0.36
N PHE A 44 4.50 15.50 0.67
CA PHE A 44 3.48 16.12 1.53
C PHE A 44 2.47 15.12 2.13
N SER A 45 2.95 13.92 2.48
CA SER A 45 2.10 12.88 3.08
C SER A 45 1.53 13.32 4.43
N THR A 46 0.25 13.07 4.63
CA THR A 46 -0.46 13.30 5.89
C THR A 46 -0.68 11.97 6.60
N HIS A 47 -0.64 12.03 7.93
CA HIS A 47 -0.67 10.85 8.80
C HIS A 47 -1.49 11.18 10.05
N GLY A 48 -2.41 10.29 10.39
CA GLY A 48 -3.15 10.34 11.65
C GLY A 48 -3.63 8.94 12.06
N PRO A 49 -4.30 8.81 13.21
CA PRO A 49 -4.68 7.49 13.74
C PRO A 49 -5.69 6.71 12.90
N TYR A 50 -6.41 7.38 12.00
CA TYR A 50 -7.50 6.81 11.19
C TYR A 50 -7.48 7.31 9.75
N TYR A 51 -6.37 7.93 9.33
CA TYR A 51 -6.24 8.45 7.97
C TYR A 51 -4.77 8.57 7.58
N SER A 52 -4.51 8.37 6.31
CA SER A 52 -3.27 8.77 5.65
C SER A 52 -3.56 9.13 4.19
N GLY A 53 -2.77 10.04 3.63
CA GLY A 53 -3.03 10.54 2.29
C GLY A 53 -1.91 11.41 1.75
N PHE A 54 -2.07 11.84 0.51
CA PHE A 54 -1.18 12.79 -0.14
C PHE A 54 -1.91 13.50 -1.30
N PRO A 55 -1.51 14.74 -1.64
CA PRO A 55 -2.05 15.41 -2.82
C PRO A 55 -1.54 14.71 -4.09
N SER A 56 -2.40 13.94 -4.75
CA SER A 56 -2.03 13.16 -5.95
C SER A 56 -1.57 14.03 -7.13
N TYR A 57 -1.97 15.29 -7.18
CA TYR A 57 -1.57 16.26 -8.20
C TYR A 57 -0.10 16.69 -8.10
N ASP A 58 0.52 16.59 -6.92
CA ASP A 58 1.94 16.94 -6.69
C ASP A 58 2.89 15.77 -6.91
N LEU A 59 2.34 14.59 -7.24
CA LEU A 59 3.12 13.41 -7.49
C LEU A 59 3.78 13.49 -8.87
N PRO A 60 5.13 13.41 -9.00
CA PRO A 60 5.79 13.44 -10.29
C PRO A 60 5.27 12.32 -11.19
N PHE A 61 5.03 12.61 -12.46
CA PHE A 61 4.57 11.61 -13.42
C PHE A 61 5.58 10.46 -13.54
N ASP A 62 5.12 9.24 -13.22
CA ASP A 62 5.87 8.00 -13.41
C ASP A 62 4.90 6.87 -13.79
N LEU A 63 5.10 6.27 -14.95
CA LEU A 63 4.26 5.17 -15.46
C LEU A 63 4.39 3.88 -14.65
N SER A 64 5.39 3.78 -13.76
CA SER A 64 5.57 2.64 -12.88
C SER A 64 4.77 2.73 -11.58
N TYR A 65 4.05 3.83 -11.32
CA TYR A 65 3.16 3.91 -10.16
C TYR A 65 1.90 3.07 -10.39
N VAL A 66 1.77 2.00 -9.61
CA VAL A 66 0.70 1.02 -9.77
C VAL A 66 -0.36 1.09 -8.67
N GLY A 67 -0.09 1.79 -7.56
CA GLY A 67 -1.02 1.81 -6.44
C GLY A 67 -0.45 2.43 -5.18
N THR A 68 -1.11 2.18 -4.05
CA THR A 68 -0.69 2.64 -2.72
C THR A 68 -0.57 1.47 -1.75
N ALA A 69 0.26 1.66 -0.73
CA ALA A 69 0.26 0.83 0.46
C ALA A 69 0.05 1.71 1.68
N HIS A 70 -0.89 1.37 2.55
CA HIS A 70 -1.05 2.07 3.82
C HIS A 70 -1.30 1.13 5.00
N SER A 71 -1.15 1.65 6.21
CA SER A 71 -1.21 0.86 7.43
C SER A 71 -2.38 1.24 8.31
N HIS A 72 -3.14 0.27 8.81
CA HIS A 72 -4.12 0.49 9.86
C HIS A 72 -3.52 0.16 11.24
N PRO A 73 -3.60 1.04 12.25
CA PRO A 73 -3.18 0.74 13.62
C PRO A 73 -4.11 -0.25 14.34
N GLY A 74 -5.33 -0.44 13.83
CA GLY A 74 -6.27 -1.45 14.30
C GLY A 74 -5.94 -2.86 13.80
N GLY A 75 -6.80 -3.83 14.17
CA GLY A 75 -6.63 -5.25 13.83
C GLY A 75 -7.26 -5.70 12.51
N SER A 76 -7.54 -4.79 11.57
CA SER A 76 -8.19 -5.11 10.29
C SER A 76 -7.49 -4.42 9.13
N ASN A 77 -7.13 -5.20 8.10
CA ASN A 77 -6.64 -4.70 6.83
C ASN A 77 -7.75 -4.49 5.78
N LYS A 78 -9.03 -4.63 6.15
CA LYS A 78 -10.13 -4.34 5.23
C LYS A 78 -10.19 -2.84 4.92
N PRO A 79 -10.38 -2.46 3.64
CA PRO A 79 -10.53 -1.07 3.27
C PRO A 79 -11.77 -0.46 3.91
N SER A 80 -11.62 0.75 4.45
CA SER A 80 -12.70 1.64 4.85
C SER A 80 -13.35 2.28 3.63
N LEU A 81 -14.49 2.96 3.83
CA LEU A 81 -15.12 3.74 2.77
C LEU A 81 -14.21 4.87 2.27
N GLU A 82 -13.42 5.47 3.17
CA GLU A 82 -12.48 6.54 2.82
C GLU A 82 -11.33 6.02 1.95
N ASP A 83 -10.83 4.81 2.23
CA ASP A 83 -9.81 4.16 1.40
C ASP A 83 -10.31 3.92 -0.03
N LEU A 84 -11.57 3.49 -0.18
CA LEU A 84 -12.20 3.26 -1.47
C LEU A 84 -12.40 4.58 -2.25
N ASN A 85 -12.74 5.66 -1.53
CA ASN A 85 -12.90 6.99 -2.14
C ASN A 85 -11.58 7.60 -2.58
N ASN A 86 -10.48 7.34 -1.87
CA ASN A 86 -9.13 7.84 -2.17
C ASN A 86 -8.26 6.84 -2.93
N TYR A 87 -8.86 5.81 -3.51
CA TYR A 87 -8.16 4.77 -4.24
C TYR A 87 -7.31 5.34 -5.39
N TYR A 88 -6.03 4.96 -5.44
CA TYR A 88 -5.08 5.39 -6.46
C TYR A 88 -4.49 4.19 -7.22
N GLY A 89 -4.32 4.33 -8.53
CA GLY A 89 -3.71 3.30 -9.38
C GLY A 89 -4.64 2.13 -9.67
N ILE A 90 -4.10 0.91 -9.59
CA ILE A 90 -4.79 -0.35 -9.92
C ILE A 90 -4.73 -1.38 -8.79
N ILE A 91 -4.04 -1.08 -7.68
CA ILE A 91 -4.01 -1.92 -6.48
C ILE A 91 -3.92 -1.06 -5.22
N SER A 92 -4.61 -1.46 -4.15
CA SER A 92 -4.39 -0.98 -2.79
C SER A 92 -3.86 -2.10 -1.90
N ILE A 93 -2.73 -1.86 -1.23
CA ILE A 93 -2.17 -2.76 -0.21
C ILE A 93 -2.48 -2.18 1.16
N ILE A 94 -3.05 -2.98 2.04
CA ILE A 94 -3.35 -2.56 3.42
C ILE A 94 -2.71 -3.55 4.37
N ILE A 95 -1.95 -3.05 5.34
CA ILE A 95 -1.37 -3.84 6.41
C ILE A 95 -1.93 -3.38 7.76
N ASN A 96 -2.28 -4.31 8.64
CA ASN A 96 -2.82 -3.96 9.95
C ASN A 96 -1.90 -4.41 11.09
N TYR A 97 -2.06 -3.81 12.28
CA TYR A 97 -1.34 -4.25 13.48
C TYR A 97 -1.59 -5.76 13.71
N PRO A 98 -0.57 -6.59 14.01
CA PRO A 98 0.79 -6.24 14.44
C PRO A 98 1.84 -5.99 13.33
N TYR A 99 1.43 -5.78 12.08
CA TYR A 99 2.30 -5.51 10.93
C TYR A 99 3.24 -6.68 10.61
N GLU A 100 2.64 -7.81 10.29
CA GLU A 100 3.33 -9.04 9.90
C GLU A 100 2.92 -9.46 8.48
N TYR A 101 3.68 -10.35 7.84
CA TYR A 101 3.43 -10.79 6.46
C TYR A 101 1.98 -11.22 6.20
N ASN A 102 1.39 -11.97 7.14
CA ASN A 102 0.03 -12.49 7.06
C ASN A 102 -1.06 -11.42 7.34
N THR A 103 -0.68 -10.21 7.73
CA THR A 103 -1.59 -9.07 7.92
C THR A 103 -1.67 -8.17 6.70
N ILE A 104 -0.87 -8.43 5.67
CA ILE A 104 -0.90 -7.69 4.41
C ILE A 104 -2.04 -8.24 3.55
N GLY A 105 -2.96 -7.34 3.17
CA GLY A 105 -4.03 -7.59 2.21
C GLY A 105 -3.84 -6.78 0.94
N ALA A 106 -4.33 -7.30 -0.17
CA ALA A 106 -4.34 -6.66 -1.48
C ALA A 106 -5.79 -6.50 -1.96
N PHE A 107 -6.17 -5.33 -2.43
CA PHE A 107 -7.55 -4.99 -2.77
C PHE A 107 -7.65 -4.21 -4.08
N ASP A 108 -8.70 -4.52 -4.85
CA ASP A 108 -9.07 -3.74 -6.04
C ASP A 108 -9.84 -2.46 -5.66
N ARG A 109 -10.26 -1.69 -6.67
CA ARG A 109 -11.02 -0.44 -6.49
C ARG A 109 -12.37 -0.62 -5.77
N ASN A 110 -12.93 -1.82 -5.79
CA ASN A 110 -14.19 -2.14 -5.14
C ASN A 110 -13.98 -2.71 -3.72
N GLY A 111 -12.72 -2.79 -3.25
CA GLY A 111 -12.38 -3.42 -1.98
C GLY A 111 -12.43 -4.95 -2.02
N VAL A 112 -12.47 -5.55 -3.20
CA VAL A 112 -12.43 -7.00 -3.37
C VAL A 112 -11.00 -7.48 -3.18
N ALA A 113 -10.82 -8.48 -2.32
CA ALA A 113 -9.51 -9.06 -2.05
C ALA A 113 -8.92 -9.69 -3.31
N MET A 114 -7.63 -9.47 -3.50
CA MET A 114 -6.82 -10.02 -4.59
C MET A 114 -5.80 -11.00 -4.03
N ASP A 115 -5.44 -12.02 -4.82
CA ASP A 115 -4.39 -12.95 -4.45
C ASP A 115 -3.04 -12.23 -4.37
N LEU A 116 -2.31 -12.46 -3.27
CA LEU A 116 -1.01 -11.85 -3.00
C LEU A 116 0.04 -12.92 -2.74
N GLU A 117 1.09 -12.91 -3.56
CA GLU A 117 2.26 -13.77 -3.40
C GLU A 117 3.51 -12.94 -3.12
N PHE A 118 4.36 -13.43 -2.21
CA PHE A 118 5.67 -12.85 -1.91
C PHE A 118 6.78 -13.64 -2.61
N VAL A 119 7.54 -12.96 -3.46
CA VAL A 119 8.62 -13.57 -4.25
C VAL A 119 9.98 -12.99 -3.86
N ASP A 120 11.03 -13.80 -3.95
CA ASP A 120 12.41 -13.32 -3.85
C ASP A 120 12.84 -12.67 -5.18
N VAL A 121 13.74 -11.67 -5.09
CA VAL A 121 14.37 -11.11 -6.29
C VAL A 121 15.42 -12.12 -6.77
N ILE A 122 15.31 -12.56 -8.03
CA ILE A 122 16.32 -13.40 -8.71
C ILE A 122 17.48 -12.52 -9.16
#